data_AF-A0A9X2IQ36-F1
#
_entry.id   AF-A0A9X2IQ36-F1
#
_cell.length_a   1.000
_cell.length_b   1.000
_cell.length_c   1.000
_cell.angle_alpha   90.00
_cell.angle_beta   90.00
_cell.angle_gamma   90.00
#
_symmetry.space_group_name_H-M   'P 1'
#
loop_
_entity.id
_entity.type
_entity.pdbx_description
1 polymer ?
#
loop_
_entity_poly.entity_id
_entity_poly.type
_entity_poly.pdbx_seq_one_letter_code
_entity_poly.pdbx_strand_id
1 'polypeptide(L)' 'MDLTYMLSMGLVAFVLLFAIFMVLKLLFNHEKKAKSAYAILEERFAKGEISEDEFVKRKNALK' A
#
# COMPACT_ATOMS: atom_id res chain seq x y z
N MET A 1 -11.38 12.41 -39.09
CA MET A 1 -11.40 12.78 -37.67
C MET A 1 -10.66 14.09 -37.55
N ASP A 2 -11.35 15.13 -37.11
CA ASP A 2 -10.72 16.46 -37.02
C ASP A 2 -9.72 16.51 -35.87
N LEU A 3 -8.69 17.34 -36.02
CA LEU A 3 -7.58 17.48 -35.07
C LEU A 3 -8.08 17.73 -33.62
N THR A 4 -9.15 18.50 -33.48
CA THR A 4 -9.80 18.79 -32.20
C THR A 4 -10.34 17.52 -31.52
N TYR A 5 -10.92 16.59 -32.29
CA TYR A 5 -11.40 15.32 -31.75
C TYR A 5 -10.25 14.43 -31.27
N MET A 6 -9.15 14.36 -32.03
CA MET A 6 -7.97 13.57 -31.64
C MET A 6 -7.31 14.10 -30.36
N LEU A 7 -7.23 15.43 -30.19
CA LEU A 7 -6.74 16.08 -28.98
C LEU A 7 -7.67 15.85 -27.78
N SER A 8 -8.98 16.01 -27.97
CA SER A 8 -9.96 15.82 -26.89
C SER A 8 -9.98 14.38 -26.38
N MET A 9 -9.86 13.39 -27.26
CA MET A 9 -9.88 11.97 -26.90
C MET A 9 -8.62 11.57 -26.13
N GLY A 10 -7.45 12.10 -26.53
CA GLY A 10 -6.19 11.91 -25.81
C GLY A 10 -6.22 12.50 -24.40
N LEU A 11 -6.78 13.70 -24.24
CA LEU A 11 -6.91 14.35 -22.94
C LEU A 11 -7.88 13.61 -22.02
N VAL A 12 -9.02 13.15 -22.55
CA VAL A 12 -9.99 12.34 -21.78
C VAL A 12 -9.37 11.01 -21.34
N ALA A 13 -8.66 10.32 -22.23
CA ALA A 13 -7.97 9.08 -21.88
C ALA A 13 -6.91 9.31 -20.78
N PHE A 14 -6.16 10.41 -20.86
CA PHE A 14 -5.17 10.77 -19.85
C PHE A 14 -5.80 11.05 -18.47
N VAL A 15 -6.92 11.79 -18.45
CA VAL A 15 -7.67 12.06 -17.21
C VAL A 15 -8.21 10.76 -16.59
N LEU A 16 -8.74 9.84 -17.41
CA LEU A 16 -9.20 8.53 -16.93
C LEU A 16 -8.07 7.69 -16.35
N LEU A 17 -6.92 7.62 -17.03
CA LEU A 17 -5.75 6.91 -16.53
C LEU A 17 -5.22 7.51 -15.23
N PHE A 18 -5.20 8.84 -15.11
CA PHE A 18 -4.79 9.53 -13.90
C PHE A 18 -5.76 9.27 -12.74
N ALA A 19 -7.07 9.27 -12.99
CA ALA A 19 -8.08 8.93 -12.00
C ALA A 19 -7.94 7.48 -11.51
N ILE A 20 -7.76 6.53 -12.43
CA ILE A 20 -7.51 5.11 -12.10
C ILE A 20 -6.23 4.99 -11.27
N PHE A 21 -5.15 5.66 -11.67
CA PHE A 21 -3.89 5.67 -10.91
C PHE A 21 -4.06 6.22 -9.50
N MET A 22 -4.82 7.30 -9.31
CA MET A 22 -5.11 7.85 -7.97
C MET A 22 -5.91 6.87 -7.10
N VAL A 23 -6.92 6.21 -7.67
CA VAL A 23 -7.71 5.20 -6.94
C VAL A 23 -6.83 4.01 -6.58
N LEU A 24 -6.04 3.48 -7.51
CA LEU A 24 -5.08 2.41 -7.22
C LEU A 24 -4.09 2.83 -6.14
N LYS A 25 -3.51 4.02 -6.23
CA LYS A 25 -2.60 4.54 -5.20
C LYS A 25 -3.29 4.65 -3.84
N LEU A 26 -4.55 5.08 -3.78
CA LEU A 26 -5.31 5.19 -2.53
C LEU A 26 -5.60 3.80 -1.91
N LEU A 27 -5.97 2.82 -2.74
CA LEU A 27 -6.23 1.44 -2.31
C LEU A 27 -4.94 0.75 -1.83
N PHE A 28 -3.83 0.91 -2.55
CA PHE A 28 -2.55 0.26 -2.23
C PHE A 28 -1.76 0.96 -1.11
N ASN A 29 -2.13 2.17 -0.69
CA ASN A 29 -1.40 2.92 0.34
C ASN A 29 -1.77 2.54 1.79
N HIS A 30 -2.57 1.49 2.01
CA HIS A 30 -3.00 1.05 3.35
C HIS A 30 -2.17 -0.10 3.96
N GLU A 31 -1.28 -0.74 3.20
CA GLU A 31 -0.53 -1.94 3.65
C GLU A 31 0.79 -1.62 4.38
N LYS A 32 1.22 -0.36 4.48
CA LYS A 32 2.55 -0.03 5.02
C LYS A 32 2.66 -0.05 6.54
N LYS A 33 1.56 0.10 7.29
CA LYS A 33 1.62 0.14 8.77
C LYS A 33 1.71 -1.24 9.41
N ALA A 34 0.89 -2.20 8.98
CA ALA A 34 0.92 -3.56 9.56
C ALA A 34 2.22 -4.30 9.20
N LYS A 35 2.69 -4.17 7.96
CA LYS A 35 3.97 -4.75 7.53
C LYS A 35 5.16 -4.16 8.28
N SER A 36 5.10 -2.86 8.61
CA SER A 36 6.12 -2.20 9.45
C SER A 36 6.11 -2.68 10.89
N ALA A 37 4.93 -2.77 11.54
CA ALA A 37 4.86 -3.23 12.93
C ALA A 37 5.25 -4.70 13.08
N TYR A 38 4.84 -5.55 12.13
CA TYR A 38 5.26 -6.96 12.10
C TYR A 38 6.77 -7.10 11.86
N ALA A 39 7.35 -6.33 10.93
CA ALA A 39 8.78 -6.35 10.67
C ALA A 39 9.60 -5.92 11.91
N ILE A 40 9.12 -4.93 12.67
CA ILE A 40 9.77 -4.51 13.92
C ILE A 40 9.69 -5.62 14.98
N LEU A 41 8.56 -6.34 15.07
CA LEU A 41 8.43 -7.46 16.00
C LEU A 41 9.35 -8.63 15.63
N GLU A 42 9.43 -8.95 14.34
CA GLU A 42 10.30 -10.01 13.83
C GLU A 42 11.78 -9.70 14.07
N GLU A 43 12.20 -8.44 13.84
CA GLU A 43 13.56 -8.00 14.12
C GLU A 43 13.92 -8.13 15.61
N ARG A 44 13.01 -7.74 16.51
CA ARG A 44 13.22 -7.86 17.97
C ARG A 44 13.26 -9.31 18.43
N PHE A 45 12.46 -10.18 17.82
CA PHE A 45 12.49 -11.62 18.12
C PHE A 45 13.80 -12.27 17.66
N ALA A 46 14.26 -11.94 16.44
CA ALA A 46 15.53 -12.43 15.91
C ALA A 46 16.75 -11.96 16.74
N LYS A 47 16.67 -10.77 17.33
CA LYS A 47 17.67 -10.24 18.27
C LYS A 47 17.58 -10.87 19.67
N GLY A 48 16.54 -11.65 19.96
CA GLY A 48 16.30 -12.22 21.28
C GLY A 48 15.85 -11.21 22.33
N GLU A 49 15.42 -10.01 21.91
CA GLU A 49 14.94 -8.95 22.81
C GLU A 49 13.54 -9.21 23.35
N ILE A 50 12.78 -10.10 22.69
CA ILE A 50 11.45 -10.55 23.10
C ILE A 50 11.37 -12.07 23.03
N SER A 51 10.61 -12.70 23.93
CA SER A 51 10.37 -14.15 23.89
C SER A 51 9.33 -14.53 22.82
N GLU A 52 9.28 -15.81 22.48
CA GLU A 52 8.28 -16.36 21.55
C GLU A 52 6.84 -16.06 22.01
N ASP A 53 6.59 -16.14 23.31
CA ASP A 53 5.28 -15.87 23.92
C ASP A 53 4.85 -14.40 23.71
N GLU A 54 5.80 -13.48 23.86
CA GLU A 54 5.57 -12.05 23.63
C GLU A 54 5.36 -11.74 22.15
N PHE A 55 6.12 -12.40 21.26
CA PHE A 55 5.96 -12.27 19.82
C PHE A 55 4.56 -12.72 19.39
N VAL A 56 4.09 -13.89 19.85
CA VAL A 56 2.75 -14.41 19.52
C VAL A 56 1.63 -13.51 20.07
N LYS A 57 1.75 -13.01 21.30
CA LYS A 57 0.76 -12.06 21.87
C LYS A 57 0.64 -10.78 21.06
N ARG A 58 1.77 -10.17 20.68
CA ARG A 58 1.79 -8.90 19.93
C ARG A 58 1.38 -9.10 18.47
N LYS A 59 1.73 -10.23 17.87
CA LYS A 59 1.26 -10.66 16.53
C LYS A 59 -0.27 -10.78 16.48
N ASN A 60 -0.87 -11.35 17.52
CA ASN A 60 -2.32 -11.50 17.60
C ASN A 60 -3.06 -10.17 17.85
N ALA A 61 -2.41 -9.20 18.50
CA ALA A 61 -2.97 -7.86 18.71
C ALA A 61 -2.89 -6.94 17.48
N LEU A 62 -2.06 -7.31 16.49
CA LEU A 62 -1.90 -6.62 15.20
C LEU A 62 -2.80 -7.17 14.09
N LYS A 63 -3.53 -8.25 14.36
CA LYS A 63 -4.49 -8.89 13.46
C LYS A 63 -5.86 -8.24 13.61
#